data_AF-A0A845RT76-F1
#
_entry.id   AF-A0A845RT76-F1
#
_cell.length_a   1.000
_cell.length_b   1.000
_cell.length_c   1.000
_cell.angle_alpha   90.00
_cell.angle_beta   90.00
_cell.angle_gamma   90.00
#
_symmetry.space_group_name_H-M   'P 1'
#
loop_
_entity.id
_entity.type
_entity.pdbx_description
1 polymer ?
#
loop_
_entity_poly.entity_id
_entity_poly.type
_entity_poly.pdbx_seq_one_letter_code
_entity_poly.pdbx_strand_id
1 'polypeptide(L)'
;MGSLSLKQVEAVEQVNFNHIFGYEWSERRFHLTFYFDSRTRFDGYIPIVKPIGKENDIYYICCPHCGRFETASEAEIIKGNMIMSKCSKGGFKPSRIIVKHSKRSNGVHIEKVKQFGYLIDLEGWGE
;
A
#
# COMPACT_ATOMS: atom_id res chain seq x y z
N MET A 1 -2.89 16.47 5.16
CA MET A 1 -2.40 15.42 6.09
C MET A 1 -1.36 14.59 5.34
N GLY A 2 -0.13 14.54 5.86
CA GLY A 2 1.06 14.07 5.16
C GLY A 2 1.28 12.56 5.23
N SER A 3 2.06 12.03 4.29
CA SER A 3 2.59 10.66 4.37
C SER A 3 3.52 10.52 5.57
N LEU A 4 3.45 9.39 6.26
CA LEU A 4 4.33 9.09 7.39
C LEU A 4 5.67 8.51 6.91
N SER A 5 6.74 8.83 7.64
CA SER A 5 8.07 8.22 7.45
C SER A 5 8.26 7.04 8.41
N LEU A 6 9.19 6.13 8.11
CA LEU A 6 9.50 4.99 9.00
C LEU A 6 9.85 5.45 10.42
N LYS A 7 10.64 6.53 10.55
CA LYS A 7 11.00 7.15 11.84
C LYS A 7 9.79 7.56 12.69
N GLN A 8 8.65 7.88 12.07
CA GLN A 8 7.42 8.23 12.79
C GLN A 8 6.62 6.99 13.21
N VAL A 9 6.81 5.86 12.51
CA VAL A 9 6.13 4.59 12.81
C VAL A 9 6.89 3.80 13.87
N GLU A 10 8.21 3.93 13.96
CA GLU A 10 9.05 3.26 14.98
C GLU A 10 8.71 3.60 16.43
N ALA A 11 7.99 4.70 16.69
CA ALA A 11 7.56 5.08 18.03
C ALA A 11 6.38 4.24 18.58
N VAL A 12 5.85 3.31 17.78
CA VAL A 12 4.66 2.51 18.12
C VAL A 12 5.09 1.15 18.70
N GLU A 13 4.51 0.76 19.84
CA GLU A 13 4.91 -0.45 20.59
C GLU A 13 4.60 -1.78 19.86
N GLN A 14 3.67 -1.79 18.91
CA GLN A 14 3.17 -3.00 18.25
C GLN A 14 3.44 -3.01 16.73
N VAL A 15 4.66 -2.72 16.28
CA VAL A 15 4.97 -2.74 14.84
C VAL A 15 5.80 -3.96 14.45
N ASN A 16 5.32 -4.68 13.44
CA ASN A 16 6.00 -5.78 12.80
C ASN A 16 6.51 -5.35 11.42
N PHE A 17 7.80 -5.02 11.36
CA PHE A 17 8.49 -4.64 10.11
C PHE A 17 9.16 -5.81 9.39
N ASN A 18 9.02 -7.06 9.87
CA ASN A 18 9.73 -8.23 9.31
C ASN A 18 9.42 -8.48 7.83
N HIS A 19 8.26 -7.98 7.38
CA HIS A 19 7.78 -8.12 6.01
C HIS A 19 7.90 -6.84 5.19
N ILE A 20 8.51 -5.80 5.74
CA ILE A 20 8.62 -4.48 5.12
C ILE A 20 10.00 -4.30 4.50
N PHE A 21 10.00 -4.07 3.19
CA PHE A 21 11.19 -3.84 2.39
C PHE A 21 11.20 -2.39 1.92
N GLY A 22 12.30 -1.69 2.20
CA GLY A 22 12.54 -0.33 1.75
C GLY A 22 13.43 -0.28 0.51
N TYR A 23 13.11 0.60 -0.43
CA TYR A 23 14.02 1.02 -1.50
C TYR A 23 14.18 2.53 -1.47
N GLU A 24 15.43 2.98 -1.40
CA GLU A 24 15.79 4.38 -1.46
C GLU A 24 16.35 4.71 -2.85
N TRP A 25 15.80 5.75 -3.46
CA TRP A 25 16.32 6.34 -4.68
C TRP A 25 16.78 7.76 -4.39
N SER A 26 18.10 7.96 -4.47
CA SER A 26 18.72 9.27 -4.37
C SER A 26 19.20 9.74 -5.73
N GLU A 27 18.69 10.90 -6.18
CA GLU A 27 19.29 11.70 -7.25
C GLU A 27 19.75 13.06 -6.70
N ARG A 28 20.54 13.81 -7.49
CA ARG A 28 21.08 15.13 -7.07
C ARG A 28 20.02 16.12 -6.55
N ARG A 29 18.75 15.99 -6.97
CA ARG A 29 17.66 16.93 -6.65
C ARG A 29 16.59 16.35 -5.74
N PHE A 30 16.57 15.05 -5.50
CA PHE A 30 15.53 14.42 -4.70
C PHE A 30 15.99 13.11 -4.08
N HIS A 31 15.42 12.82 -2.91
CA HIS A 31 15.52 11.54 -2.22
C HIS A 31 14.11 10.98 -2.07
N LEU A 32 13.87 9.78 -2.59
CA LEU A 32 12.60 9.09 -2.54
C LEU A 32 12.78 7.75 -1.83
N THR A 33 11.96 7.51 -0.80
CA THR A 33 11.89 6.22 -0.13
C THR A 33 10.54 5.57 -0.41
N PHE A 34 10.57 4.33 -0.86
CA PHE A 34 9.40 3.49 -1.08
C PHE A 34 9.49 2.25 -0.21
N TYR A 35 8.35 1.86 0.36
CA TYR A 35 8.19 0.67 1.18
C TYR A 35 7.23 -0.31 0.50
N PHE A 36 7.49 -1.59 0.67
CA PHE A 36 6.66 -2.68 0.19
C PHE A 36 6.46 -3.69 1.31
N ASP A 37 5.21 -4.16 1.50
CA ASP A 37 4.89 -5.27 2.40
C ASP A 37 4.77 -6.57 1.60
N SER A 38 5.64 -7.54 1.86
CA SER A 38 5.65 -8.83 1.17
C SER A 38 4.41 -9.68 1.39
N ARG A 39 3.57 -9.34 2.38
CA ARG A 39 2.29 -10.01 2.63
C ARG A 39 1.16 -9.44 1.78
N THR A 40 1.40 -8.35 1.05
CA THR A 40 0.40 -7.77 0.14
C THR A 40 0.01 -8.79 -0.91
N ARG A 41 -1.24 -9.26 -0.86
CA ARG A 41 -1.83 -10.16 -1.85
C ARG A 41 -2.79 -9.39 -2.76
N PHE A 42 -3.20 -10.01 -3.84
CA PHE A 42 -4.17 -9.44 -4.77
C PHE A 42 -5.35 -10.39 -4.92
N ASP A 43 -6.55 -9.88 -4.66
CA ASP A 43 -7.79 -10.53 -5.08
C ASP A 43 -8.27 -9.84 -6.37
N GLY A 44 -8.04 -10.53 -7.49
CA GLY A 44 -8.10 -9.93 -8.82
C GLY A 44 -7.12 -8.74 -8.94
N TYR A 45 -7.66 -7.52 -8.93
CA TYR A 45 -6.88 -6.28 -9.04
C TYR A 45 -6.87 -5.44 -7.77
N ILE A 46 -7.60 -5.87 -6.74
CA ILE A 46 -7.71 -5.16 -5.46
C ILE A 46 -6.57 -5.64 -4.56
N PRO A 47 -5.66 -4.75 -4.13
CA PRO A 47 -4.66 -5.12 -3.13
C PRO A 47 -5.36 -5.44 -1.80
N ILE A 48 -4.93 -6.53 -1.17
CA ILE A 48 -5.26 -6.87 0.21
C ILE A 48 -3.96 -6.77 0.99
N VAL A 49 -3.91 -5.86 1.95
CA VAL A 49 -2.72 -5.54 2.75
C VAL A 49 -2.93 -5.99 4.19
N LYS A 50 -1.83 -6.33 4.87
CA LYS A 50 -1.85 -6.56 6.32
C LYS A 50 -1.38 -5.30 7.04
N PRO A 51 -1.88 -5.02 8.26
CA PRO A 51 -1.32 -3.96 9.06
C PRO A 51 0.12 -4.25 9.45
N ILE A 52 0.90 -3.18 9.53
CA ILE A 52 2.28 -3.24 10.02
C ILE A 52 2.32 -2.95 11.51
N GLY A 53 1.38 -2.16 12.03
CA GLY A 53 1.27 -1.84 13.45
C GLY A 53 -0.11 -1.32 13.81
N LYS A 54 -0.37 -1.20 15.12
CA LYS A 54 -1.57 -0.57 15.68
C LYS A 54 -1.17 0.27 16.88
N GLU A 55 -1.81 1.42 17.00
CA GLU A 55 -1.72 2.27 18.18
C GLU A 55 -3.09 2.90 18.41
N ASN A 56 -3.69 2.64 19.56
CA ASN A 56 -5.10 2.92 19.78
C ASN A 56 -5.94 2.31 18.62
N ASP A 57 -7.15 2.78 18.38
CA ASP A 57 -8.02 2.25 17.29
C ASP A 57 -7.53 2.63 15.88
N ILE A 58 -6.21 2.75 15.66
CA ILE A 58 -5.57 3.16 14.42
C ILE A 58 -4.56 2.09 13.98
N TYR A 59 -4.76 1.57 12.78
CA TYR A 59 -3.85 0.67 12.10
C TYR A 59 -2.90 1.45 11.18
N TYR A 60 -1.64 1.06 11.19
CA TYR A 60 -0.61 1.53 10.28
C TYR A 60 -0.49 0.55 9.12
N ILE A 61 -0.55 1.09 7.91
CA ILE A 61 -0.61 0.32 6.67
C ILE A 61 0.50 0.78 5.72
N CYS A 62 1.18 -0.18 5.08
CA CYS A 62 2.02 0.12 3.93
C CYS A 62 1.12 0.28 2.68
N CYS A 63 0.98 1.51 2.19
CA CYS A 63 0.11 1.80 1.07
C CYS A 63 0.60 1.10 -0.22
N PRO A 64 -0.21 0.23 -0.85
CA PRO A 64 0.19 -0.50 -2.06
C PRO A 64 0.28 0.39 -3.29
N HIS A 65 -0.25 1.62 -3.21
CA HIS A 65 -0.29 2.58 -4.32
C HIS A 65 0.95 3.47 -4.38
N CYS A 66 1.35 4.07 -3.25
CA CYS A 66 2.46 5.02 -3.22
C CYS A 66 3.70 4.50 -2.50
N GLY A 67 3.65 3.29 -1.92
CA GLY A 67 4.74 2.72 -1.14
C GLY A 67 5.11 3.57 0.06
N ARG A 68 4.16 4.29 0.67
CA ARG A 68 4.37 5.06 1.91
C ARG A 68 3.45 4.55 2.99
N PHE A 69 3.79 4.85 4.24
CA PHE A 69 2.92 4.51 5.36
C PHE A 69 1.74 5.49 5.45
N GLU A 70 0.56 4.92 5.70
CA GLU A 70 -0.65 5.67 6.02
C GLU A 70 -1.40 4.97 7.16
N THR A 71 -2.34 5.70 7.75
CA THR A 71 -3.16 5.21 8.86
C THR A 71 -4.59 4.90 8.41
N ALA A 72 -5.23 3.91 9.01
CA ALA A 72 -6.65 3.61 8.87
C ALA A 72 -7.26 3.34 10.24
N SER A 73 -8.38 3.97 10.57
CA SER A 73 -9.06 3.72 11.84
C SER A 73 -9.79 2.37 11.82
N GLU A 74 -9.88 1.71 12.96
CA GLU A 74 -10.61 0.44 13.13
C GLU A 74 -12.07 0.55 12.65
N ALA A 75 -12.71 1.70 12.88
CA ALA A 75 -14.05 2.01 12.39
C ALA A 75 -14.17 2.03 10.85
N GLU A 76 -13.10 2.40 10.14
CA GLU A 76 -13.05 2.32 8.68
C GLU A 76 -12.93 0.86 8.19
N ILE A 77 -12.33 -0.02 8.99
CA ILE A 77 -12.02 -1.42 8.63
C ILE A 77 -13.18 -2.37 8.93
N ILE A 78 -13.83 -2.23 10.09
CA ILE A 78 -14.89 -3.14 10.59
C ILE A 78 -16.06 -3.29 9.61
N LYS A 79 -16.25 -2.35 8.70
CA LYS A 79 -17.32 -2.43 7.69
C LYS A 79 -17.00 -3.36 6.51
N GLY A 80 -15.82 -4.00 6.48
CA GLY A 80 -15.36 -4.80 5.33
C GLY A 80 -15.19 -3.98 4.06
N ASN A 81 -15.16 -2.65 4.20
CA ASN A 81 -15.16 -1.72 3.09
C ASN A 81 -13.76 -1.55 2.54
N MET A 82 -13.69 -1.32 1.23
CA MET A 82 -12.47 -0.88 0.58
C MET A 82 -12.02 0.47 1.14
N ILE A 83 -10.78 0.51 1.63
CA ILE A 83 -10.14 1.74 2.12
C ILE A 83 -9.60 2.50 0.92
N MET A 84 -10.11 3.71 0.71
CA MET A 84 -9.60 4.60 -0.33
C MET A 84 -8.24 5.14 0.10
N SER A 85 -7.21 4.87 -0.69
CA SER A 85 -5.86 5.28 -0.32
C SER A 85 -5.76 6.81 -0.26
N LYS A 86 -5.16 7.34 0.81
CA LYS A 86 -5.08 8.78 1.04
C LYS A 86 -4.18 9.46 0.02
N CYS A 87 -3.20 8.74 -0.54
CA CYS A 87 -2.31 9.23 -1.58
C CYS A 87 -2.98 9.40 -2.96
N SER A 88 -4.17 8.82 -3.17
CA SER A 88 -4.92 8.94 -4.43
C SER A 88 -5.55 10.33 -4.65
N LYS A 89 -5.57 11.17 -3.61
CA LYS A 89 -6.11 12.54 -3.66
C LYS A 89 -5.20 13.54 -4.42
N GLY A 90 -3.97 13.15 -4.78
CA GLY A 90 -2.94 14.03 -5.34
C GLY A 90 -2.80 14.09 -6.87
N GLY A 91 -3.63 13.38 -7.64
CA GLY A 91 -3.61 13.46 -9.11
C GLY A 91 -3.76 12.12 -9.81
N PHE A 92 -4.42 12.14 -10.97
CA PHE A 92 -4.74 10.99 -11.83
C PHE A 92 -3.49 10.32 -12.45
N LYS A 93 -2.58 9.76 -11.65
CA LYS A 93 -1.53 8.88 -12.17
C LYS A 93 -1.99 7.42 -12.12
N PRO A 94 -1.99 6.68 -13.23
CA PRO A 94 -2.22 5.24 -13.19
C PRO A 94 -1.09 4.60 -12.36
N SER A 95 -1.47 3.84 -11.34
CA SER A 95 -0.56 3.23 -10.36
C SER A 95 -0.02 1.88 -10.80
N ARG A 96 -0.63 1.26 -11.83
CA ARG A 96 -0.17 -0.01 -12.38
C ARG A 96 -0.36 -0.08 -13.88
N ILE A 97 0.70 -0.49 -14.57
CA ILE A 97 0.69 -0.80 -16.00
C ILE A 97 0.77 -2.31 -16.11
N ILE A 98 -0.28 -2.95 -16.64
CA ILE A 98 -0.29 -4.38 -16.89
C ILE A 98 0.00 -4.61 -18.36
N VAL A 99 1.10 -5.30 -18.64
CA VAL A 99 1.52 -5.65 -20.00
C VAL A 99 1.11 -7.09 -20.27
N LYS A 100 0.03 -7.27 -21.03
CA LYS A 100 -0.45 -8.59 -21.46
C LYS A 100 0.14 -8.90 -22.84
N HIS A 101 1.03 -9.89 -22.91
CA HIS A 101 1.50 -10.43 -24.18
C HIS A 101 0.52 -11.48 -24.69
N SER A 102 -0.14 -11.19 -25.82
CA SER A 102 -0.99 -12.17 -26.50
C SER A 102 -0.16 -12.91 -27.54
N LYS A 103 0.06 -14.22 -27.33
CA LYS A 103 0.68 -15.09 -28.35
C LYS A 103 -0.17 -15.25 -29.61
N ARG A 104 -1.47 -14.95 -29.55
CA ARG A 104 -2.41 -15.14 -30.68
C ARG A 104 -2.53 -13.94 -31.61
N SER A 105 -2.23 -12.73 -31.15
CA SER A 105 -2.44 -11.49 -31.93
C SER A 105 -1.14 -10.74 -32.25
N ASN A 106 0.04 -11.32 -31.96
CA ASN A 106 1.36 -10.67 -32.12
C ASN A 106 1.41 -9.23 -31.58
N GLY A 107 0.61 -8.95 -30.54
CA GLY A 107 0.39 -7.61 -30.02
C GLY A 107 0.61 -7.54 -28.52
N VAL A 108 1.19 -6.43 -28.08
CA VAL A 108 1.30 -6.06 -26.66
C VAL A 108 0.06 -5.27 -26.29
N HIS A 109 -0.77 -5.81 -25.39
CA HIS A 109 -1.88 -5.05 -24.84
C HIS A 109 -1.45 -4.43 -23.51
N ILE A 110 -1.45 -3.10 -23.46
CA ILE A 110 -1.10 -2.33 -22.26
C ILE A 110 -2.39 -1.86 -21.60
N GLU A 111 -2.71 -2.42 -20.44
CA GLU A 111 -3.85 -2.01 -19.63
C GLU A 111 -3.36 -1.10 -18.49
N LYS A 112 -3.87 0.13 -18.45
CA LYS A 112 -3.58 1.09 -17.38
C LYS A 112 -4.70 1.03 -16.35
N VAL A 113 -4.42 0.45 -15.19
CA VAL A 113 -5.41 0.30 -14.12
C VAL A 113 -5.19 1.41 -13.09
N LYS A 114 -6.28 2.11 -12.74
CA LYS A 114 -6.26 3.09 -11.66
C LYS A 114 -6.68 2.37 -10.38
N GLN A 115 -5.72 2.11 -9.49
CA GLN A 115 -6.00 1.54 -8.17
C GLN A 115 -6.30 2.68 -7.19
N PHE A 116 -7.47 2.67 -6.59
CA PHE A 116 -7.96 3.76 -5.73
C PHE A 116 -8.01 3.40 -4.25
N GLY A 117 -7.96 2.11 -3.94
CA GLY A 117 -8.10 1.61 -2.59
C GLY A 117 -7.59 0.19 -2.45
N TYR A 118 -7.69 -0.33 -1.24
CA TYR A 118 -7.24 -1.65 -0.84
C TYR A 118 -8.14 -2.17 0.29
N LEU A 119 -8.10 -3.48 0.51
CA LEU A 119 -8.71 -4.13 1.67
C LEU A 119 -7.63 -4.37 2.73
N ILE A 120 -8.03 -4.29 4.00
CA ILE A 120 -7.13 -4.61 5.12
C ILE A 120 -7.52 -5.98 5.67
N ASP A 121 -6.54 -6.87 5.74
CA ASP A 121 -6.66 -8.21 6.27
C ASP A 121 -6.13 -8.27 7.71
N LEU A 122 -7.05 -8.39 8.66
CA LEU A 122 -6.78 -8.51 10.09
C LEU A 122 -6.61 -9.97 10.56
N GLU A 123 -6.70 -10.95 9.67
CA GLU A 123 -6.55 -12.37 10.04
C GLU A 123 -5.15 -12.63 10.61
N GLY A 124 -5.08 -13.25 11.79
CA GLY A 124 -3.82 -13.54 12.50
C GLY A 124 -3.10 -12.28 13.00
N TRP A 125 -3.80 -11.15 13.12
CA TRP A 125 -3.23 -9.89 13.58
C TRP A 125 -3.67 -9.63 15.04
N GLY A 126 -2.74 -9.80 16.00
CA GLY A 126 -3.00 -9.66 17.43
C GLY A 126 -3.07 -10.97 18.24
N GLU A 127 -2.64 -12.09 17.65
CA GLU A 127 -2.36 -13.36 18.35
C GLU A 127 -0.86 -13.52 18.67
#